data_AF-A0A2N3DS47-F1
#
_entry.id   AF-A0A2N3DS47-F1
#
_cell.length_a   1.000
_cell.length_b   1.000
_cell.length_c   1.000
_cell.angle_alpha   90.00
_cell.angle_beta   90.00
_cell.angle_gamma   90.00
#
_symmetry.space_group_name_H-M   'P 1'
#
loop_
_entity.id
_entity.type
_entity.pdbx_description
1 polymer ?
#
loop_
_entity_poly.entity_id
_entity_poly.type
_entity_poly.pdbx_seq_one_letter_code
_entity_poly.pdbx_strand_id
1 'polypeptide(L)' 'DGAARLSNLMGIHKALRIIFSEAQRGYAWIKAGNAAFAGASALDVMLGGELTDIMRVRRYLDAERGAW' A
#
# COMPACT_ATOMS: atom_id res chain seq x y z
N ASP A 1 18.81 3.13 4.59
CA ASP A 1 17.44 3.48 4.21
C ASP A 1 16.87 2.77 2.98
N GLY A 2 17.55 2.82 1.82
CA GLY A 2 16.98 2.32 0.54
C GLY A 2 16.49 0.87 0.54
N ALA A 3 17.24 -0.06 1.15
CA ALA A 3 16.83 -1.47 1.25
C ALA A 3 15.53 -1.67 2.05
N ALA A 4 15.33 -0.89 3.13
CA ALA A 4 14.11 -0.94 3.93
C ALA A 4 12.91 -0.42 3.14
N ARG A 5 13.09 0.67 2.38
CA ARG A 5 12.03 1.21 1.49
C ARG A 5 11.63 0.20 0.43
N LEU A 6 12.62 -0.39 -0.26
CA LEU A 6 12.36 -1.40 -1.29
C LEU A 6 11.64 -2.63 -0.71
N SER A 7 12.08 -3.11 0.46
CA SER A 7 11.44 -4.24 1.14
C SER A 7 9.96 -3.95 1.45
N ASN A 8 9.63 -2.74 1.92
CA ASN A 8 8.25 -2.36 2.18
C ASN A 8 7.41 -2.23 0.90
N LEU A 9 7.95 -1.63 -0.17
CA LEU A 9 7.28 -1.53 -1.46
C LEU A 9 6.99 -2.91 -2.07
N MET A 10 7.95 -3.84 -1.97
CA MET A 10 7.74 -5.23 -2.38
C MET A 10 6.68 -5.94 -1.53
N GLY A 11 6.65 -5.67 -0.22
CA GLY A 11 5.60 -6.15 0.67
C GLY A 11 4.20 -5.66 0.26
N ILE A 12 4.07 -4.37 -0.05
CA ILE A 12 2.84 -3.76 -0.57
C ILE A 12 2.42 -4.41 -1.89
N HIS A 13 3.34 -4.55 -2.85
CA HIS A 13 3.05 -5.20 -4.13
C HIS A 13 2.53 -6.62 -3.93
N LYS A 14 3.19 -7.41 -3.08
CA LYS A 14 2.77 -8.78 -2.76
C LYS A 14 1.38 -8.81 -2.11
N ALA A 15 1.12 -7.94 -1.13
CA ALA A 15 -0.17 -7.87 -0.45
C ALA A 15 -1.31 -7.55 -1.43
N LEU A 16 -1.10 -6.59 -2.34
CA LEU A 16 -2.09 -6.25 -3.37
C LEU A 16 -2.38 -7.43 -4.31
N ARG A 17 -1.37 -8.22 -4.69
CA ARG A 17 -1.57 -9.42 -5.51
C ARG A 17 -2.32 -10.55 -4.80
N ILE A 18 -2.38 -10.51 -3.46
CA ILE A 18 -3.16 -11.47 -2.67
C ILE A 18 -4.62 -10.97 -2.56
N ILE A 19 -4.80 -9.69 -2.23
CA ILE A 19 -6.12 -9.08 -2.03
C ILE A 19 -6.90 -8.99 -3.34
N PHE A 20 -6.23 -8.61 -4.44
CA PHE A 20 -6.84 -8.44 -5.74
C PHE A 20 -6.47 -9.59 -6.68
N SER A 21 -7.47 -10.37 -7.10
CA SER A 21 -7.28 -11.41 -8.13
C SER A 21 -6.84 -10.83 -9.47
N GLU A 22 -7.32 -9.63 -9.80
CA GLU A 22 -6.93 -8.88 -11.00
C GLU A 22 -5.93 -7.78 -10.63
N ALA A 23 -4.69 -7.89 -11.11
CA ALA A 23 -3.62 -6.95 -10.78
C ALA A 23 -4.00 -5.48 -11.09
N GLN A 24 -4.74 -5.25 -12.19
CA GLN A 24 -5.18 -3.92 -12.60
C GLN A 24 -6.05 -3.23 -11.54
N ARG A 25 -6.86 -3.99 -10.79
CA ARG A 25 -7.68 -3.45 -9.71
C ARG A 25 -6.81 -2.99 -8.54
N GLY A 26 -5.74 -3.72 -8.22
CA GLY A 26 -4.76 -3.29 -7.22
C GLY A 26 -4.04 -1.99 -7.61
N TYR A 27 -3.65 -1.85 -8.88
CA TYR A 27 -3.05 -0.60 -9.38
C TYR A 27 -4.03 0.57 -9.41
N ALA A 28 -5.29 0.32 -9.76
CA ALA A 28 -6.33 1.33 -9.69
C ALA A 28 -6.58 1.77 -8.25
N TRP A 29 -6.65 0.82 -7.30
CA TRP A 29 -6.82 1.10 -5.88
C TRP A 29 -5.68 1.94 -5.30
N ILE A 30 -4.43 1.68 -5.68
CA ILE A 30 -3.27 2.49 -5.24
C ILE A 30 -3.47 3.98 -5.55
N LYS A 31 -4.08 4.29 -6.69
CA LYS A 31 -4.26 5.66 -7.21
C LYS A 31 -5.60 6.29 -6.80
N ALA A 32 -6.55 5.50 -6.31
CA ALA A 32 -7.85 5.99 -5.90
C ALA A 32 -7.78 6.63 -4.51
N GLY A 33 -8.56 7.68 -4.29
CA GLY A 33 -8.73 8.27 -2.96
C GLY A 33 -9.30 7.27 -1.97
N ASN A 34 -8.76 7.24 -0.75
CA ASN A 34 -9.08 6.22 0.23
C ASN A 34 -9.43 6.85 1.59
N ALA A 35 -10.58 6.49 2.14
CA ALA A 35 -11.05 6.98 3.45
C ALA A 35 -10.10 6.61 4.60
N ALA A 36 -9.42 5.46 4.55
CA ALA A 36 -8.39 5.06 5.52
C ALA A 36 -7.17 6.00 5.53
N PHE A 37 -6.99 6.76 4.45
CA PHE A 37 -5.94 7.76 4.28
C PHE A 37 -6.52 9.19 4.18
N ALA A 38 -7.67 9.43 4.82
CA ALA A 38 -8.33 10.74 4.87
C ALA A 38 -8.62 11.34 3.47
N GLY A 39 -8.94 10.48 2.50
CA GLY A 39 -9.27 10.85 1.12
C GLY A 39 -8.07 10.86 0.17
N ALA A 40 -6.83 10.84 0.68
CA ALA A 40 -5.64 10.70 -0.16
C ALA A 40 -5.54 9.28 -0.76
N SER A 41 -4.83 9.14 -1.88
CA SER A 41 -4.52 7.82 -2.42
C SER A 41 -3.39 7.15 -1.64
N ALA A 42 -3.30 5.81 -1.72
CA ALA A 42 -2.17 5.10 -1.12
C ALA A 42 -0.83 5.54 -1.75
N LEU A 43 -0.85 5.90 -3.03
CA LEU A 43 0.32 6.45 -3.72
C LEU A 43 0.75 7.79 -3.13
N ASP A 44 -0.18 8.71 -2.90
CA ASP A 44 0.13 10.03 -2.33
C ASP A 44 0.76 9.89 -0.95
N VAL A 45 0.24 8.97 -0.13
CA VAL A 45 0.85 8.64 1.16
C VAL A 45 2.29 8.15 0.97
N MET A 46 2.51 7.13 0.13
CA MET A 46 3.87 6.59 -0.07
C MET A 46 4.88 7.61 -0.61
N LEU A 47 4.42 8.64 -1.32
CA LEU A 47 5.24 9.73 -1.85
C LEU A 47 5.55 10.83 -0.83
N GLY A 48 5.03 10.75 0.41
CA GLY A 48 5.23 11.72 1.48
C GLY A 48 6.69 11.92 1.92
N GLY A 49 7.60 11.03 1.51
CA GLY A 49 9.04 11.17 1.67
C GLY A 49 9.60 10.34 2.82
N GLU A 50 8.80 9.96 3.81
CA GLU A 50 9.27 9.20 4.97
C GLU A 50 9.06 7.69 4.83
N LEU A 51 9.95 6.90 5.43
CA LEU A 51 9.80 5.44 5.45
C LEU A 51 8.49 5.03 6.17
N THR A 52 8.09 5.81 7.17
CA THR A 52 6.86 5.60 7.94
C THR A 52 5.61 5.69 7.08
N ASP A 53 5.62 6.48 6.01
CA ASP A 53 4.48 6.61 5.11
C ASP A 53 4.25 5.32 4.32
N ILE A 54 5.34 4.74 3.81
CA ILE A 54 5.31 3.43 3.14
C ILE A 54 4.89 2.34 4.14
N MET A 55 5.43 2.36 5.36
CA MET A 55 5.05 1.39 6.40
C MET A 55 3.57 1.50 6.80
N ARG A 56 2.98 2.70 6.77
CA ARG A 56 1.56 2.90 7.03
C ARG A 56 0.69 2.17 6.02
N VAL A 57 0.97 2.33 4.72
CA VAL A 57 0.24 1.64 3.65
C VAL A 57 0.43 0.12 3.74
N ARG A 58 1.66 -0.33 4.01
CA ARG A 58 1.95 -1.76 4.20
C ARG A 58 1.13 -2.36 5.35
N ARG A 59 1.13 -1.73 6.51
CA ARG A 59 0.39 -2.21 7.69
C ARG A 59 -1.10 -2.27 7.44
N TYR A 60 -1.65 -1.29 6.72
CA TYR A 60 -3.05 -1.31 6.31
C TYR A 60 -3.35 -2.54 5.45
N LEU A 61 -2.57 -2.79 4.39
CA LEU A 61 -2.78 -3.95 3.52
C LEU A 61 -2.54 -5.30 4.22
N ASP A 62 -1.55 -5.37 5.11
CA ASP A 62 -1.29 -6.58 5.91
C ASP A 62 -2.49 -6.88 6.84
N ALA A 63 -3.15 -5.86 7.39
CA ALA A 63 -4.36 -6.01 8.20
C ALA A 63 -5.57 -6.43 7.37
N GLU A 64 -5.80 -5.79 6.22
CA GLU A 64 -6.88 -6.16 5.29
C GLU A 64 -6.75 -7.61 4.82
N ARG A 65 -5.53 -8.07 4.54
CA ARG A 65 -5.28 -9.49 4.19
C ARG A 65 -5.58 -10.43 5.36
N GLY A 66 -5.23 -10.07 6.59
CA GLY A 66 -5.37 -10.93 7.77
C GLY A 66 -6.81 -11.03 8.32
N ALA A 67 -7.72 -10.21 7.81
CA ALA A 67 -9.14 -10.21 8.19
C ALA A 67 -10.02 -11.17 7.37
N TRP A 68 -9.42 -11.92 6.43
CA TRP A 68 -10.06 -12.91 5.55
C TRP A 68 -9.46 -14.29 5.81
#